data_AF-A0A9J6C222-F1
#
_entry.id   AF-A0A9J6C222-F1
#
_cell.length_a   1.000
_cell.length_b   1.000
_cell.length_c   1.000
_cell.angle_alpha   90.00
_cell.angle_beta   90.00
_cell.angle_gamma   90.00
#
_symmetry.space_group_name_H-M   'P 1'
#
loop_
_entity.id
_entity.type
_entity.pdbx_description
1 polymer ?
#
loop_
_entity_poly.entity_id
_entity_poly.type
_entity_poly.pdbx_seq_one_letter_code
_entity_poly.pdbx_strand_id
1 'polypeptide(L)'
;MKADMMAVHQIQSLGAKQDILRDVVIKYIDHFYPDASGTSAVAIDNKIEQAMDLVKSHLMFAVREEVEVLKERIAELMDRINQLEVENTILKANASQETLSQLTTAAVAISQQPAATQQQQNASSQVPPSSIEKSLPQQLTSAPSQTQATMTQAAQASPNIQTQSTS
;
A
#
# COMPACT_ATOMS: atom_id res chain seq x y z
N MET A 1 -30.79 2.06 -67.67
CA MET A 1 -31.07 3.46 -67.27
C MET A 1 -32.31 3.57 -66.37
N LYS A 2 -33.57 3.59 -66.87
CA LYS A 2 -34.74 3.94 -66.00
C LYS A 2 -34.99 2.98 -64.82
N ALA A 3 -34.80 1.67 -64.99
CA ALA A 3 -34.91 0.69 -63.90
C ALA A 3 -33.75 0.79 -62.88
N ASP A 4 -32.54 1.03 -63.39
CA ASP A 4 -31.30 1.20 -62.61
C ASP A 4 -31.40 2.40 -61.64
N MET A 5 -31.95 3.51 -62.13
CA MET A 5 -32.18 4.72 -61.34
C MET A 5 -33.21 4.52 -60.22
N MET A 6 -34.20 3.62 -60.41
CA MET A 6 -35.13 3.24 -59.34
C MET A 6 -34.45 2.40 -58.26
N ALA A 7 -33.56 1.47 -58.63
CA ALA A 7 -32.81 0.66 -57.69
C ALA A 7 -31.89 1.53 -56.81
N VAL A 8 -31.17 2.50 -57.39
CA VAL A 8 -30.33 3.46 -56.63
C VAL A 8 -31.17 4.27 -55.63
N HIS A 9 -32.30 4.84 -56.06
CA HIS A 9 -33.18 5.59 -55.17
C HIS A 9 -33.78 4.71 -54.05
N GLN A 10 -34.07 3.44 -54.34
CA GLN A 10 -34.56 2.50 -53.34
C GLN A 10 -33.46 2.09 -52.33
N ILE A 11 -32.23 1.84 -52.78
CA ILE A 11 -31.07 1.59 -51.89
C ILE A 11 -30.81 2.81 -50.98
N GLN A 12 -30.85 4.02 -51.54
CA GLN A 12 -30.69 5.26 -50.78
C GLN A 12 -31.82 5.48 -49.76
N SER A 13 -33.06 5.10 -50.11
CA SER A 13 -34.19 5.09 -49.18
C SER A 13 -34.08 4.03 -48.07
N LEU A 14 -33.49 2.86 -48.34
CA LEU A 14 -33.22 1.86 -47.31
C LEU A 14 -32.09 2.30 -46.36
N GLY A 15 -31.03 2.94 -46.87
CA GLY A 15 -29.97 3.53 -46.05
C GLY A 15 -30.52 4.54 -45.05
N ALA A 16 -31.25 5.56 -45.53
CA ALA A 16 -31.87 6.57 -44.66
C ALA A 16 -32.82 5.97 -43.60
N LYS A 17 -33.53 4.88 -43.93
CA LYS A 17 -34.37 4.15 -42.95
C LYS A 17 -33.52 3.41 -41.91
N GLN A 18 -32.39 2.84 -42.30
CA GLN A 18 -31.46 2.19 -41.37
C GLN A 18 -30.84 3.21 -40.41
N ASP A 19 -30.53 4.43 -40.87
CA ASP A 19 -30.03 5.53 -40.04
C ASP A 19 -31.09 5.99 -39.03
N ILE A 20 -32.34 6.22 -39.46
CA ILE A 20 -33.46 6.56 -38.56
C ILE A 20 -33.67 5.48 -37.49
N LEU A 21 -33.58 4.20 -37.86
CA LEU A 21 -33.71 3.11 -36.90
C LEU A 21 -32.54 3.05 -35.91
N ARG A 22 -31.31 3.37 -36.35
CA ARG A 22 -30.14 3.49 -35.46
C ARG A 22 -30.33 4.64 -34.46
N ASP A 23 -30.74 5.82 -34.91
CA ASP A 23 -30.98 6.98 -34.05
C ASP A 23 -32.06 6.70 -33.00
N VAL A 24 -33.17 6.06 -33.40
CA VAL A 24 -34.24 5.67 -32.46
C VAL A 24 -33.74 4.65 -31.44
N VAL A 25 -32.95 3.65 -31.86
CA VAL A 25 -32.38 2.64 -30.95
C VAL A 25 -31.38 3.27 -29.98
N ILE A 26 -30.47 4.13 -30.45
CA ILE A 26 -29.51 4.85 -29.59
C ILE A 26 -30.27 5.71 -28.57
N LYS A 27 -31.26 6.50 -29.01
CA LYS A 27 -32.06 7.35 -28.12
C LYS A 27 -32.87 6.55 -27.09
N TYR A 28 -33.32 5.34 -27.44
CA TYR A 28 -33.98 4.44 -26.51
C TYR A 28 -32.98 3.84 -25.50
N ILE A 29 -31.77 3.51 -25.95
CA ILE A 29 -30.67 3.07 -25.07
C ILE A 29 -30.28 4.22 -24.11
N ASP A 30 -30.04 5.45 -24.59
CA ASP A 30 -29.75 6.62 -23.76
C ASP A 30 -30.82 6.85 -22.67
N HIS A 31 -32.10 6.64 -23.00
CA HIS A 31 -33.21 6.91 -22.10
C HIS A 31 -33.40 5.84 -21.00
N PHE A 32 -33.17 4.56 -21.33
CA PHE A 32 -33.37 3.45 -20.40
C PHE A 32 -32.08 2.92 -19.76
N TYR A 33 -30.93 3.12 -20.42
CA TYR A 33 -29.58 2.70 -20.01
C TYR A 33 -28.56 3.78 -20.42
N PRO A 34 -28.54 4.94 -19.73
CA PRO A 34 -27.61 6.04 -20.04
C PRO A 34 -26.12 5.62 -19.97
N ASP A 35 -25.81 4.57 -19.21
CA ASP A 35 -24.46 4.00 -19.11
C ASP A 35 -24.08 3.03 -20.26
N ALA A 36 -25.00 2.67 -21.16
CA ALA A 36 -24.76 1.72 -22.26
C ALA A 36 -24.50 2.40 -23.62
N SER A 37 -24.76 3.70 -23.71
CA SER A 37 -24.37 4.53 -24.85
C SER A 37 -22.90 4.91 -24.75
N GLY A 38 -22.21 5.10 -25.88
CA GLY A 38 -20.76 5.32 -25.94
C GLY A 38 -20.26 6.58 -25.21
N THR A 39 -21.17 7.44 -24.75
CA THR A 39 -20.93 8.55 -23.82
C THR A 39 -20.41 8.09 -22.45
N SER A 40 -20.73 6.86 -22.02
CA SER A 40 -20.39 6.37 -20.69
C SER A 40 -18.91 6.04 -20.50
N ALA A 41 -18.19 5.63 -21.55
CA ALA A 41 -16.77 5.25 -21.44
C ALA A 41 -15.93 6.41 -20.86
N VAL A 42 -16.08 7.62 -21.39
CA VAL A 42 -15.42 8.82 -20.89
C VAL A 42 -15.89 9.19 -19.47
N ALA A 43 -17.16 8.92 -19.12
CA ALA A 43 -17.67 9.13 -17.78
C ALA A 43 -17.15 8.09 -16.76
N ILE A 44 -16.87 6.87 -17.21
CA ILE A 44 -16.27 5.78 -16.43
C ILE A 44 -14.79 6.10 -16.15
N ASP A 45 -14.03 6.53 -17.16
CA ASP A 45 -12.63 6.96 -16.98
C ASP A 45 -12.52 8.06 -15.91
N ASN A 46 -13.40 9.06 -15.95
CA ASN A 46 -13.46 10.11 -14.93
C ASN A 46 -13.85 9.58 -13.53
N LYS A 47 -14.69 8.54 -13.43
CA LYS A 47 -15.03 7.90 -12.13
C LYS A 47 -13.87 7.07 -11.59
N ILE A 48 -13.11 6.40 -12.47
CA ILE A 48 -11.89 5.66 -12.12
C ILE A 48 -10.82 6.64 -11.62
N GLU A 49 -10.57 7.74 -12.33
CA GLU A 49 -9.59 8.75 -11.90
C GLU A 49 -9.98 9.37 -10.53
N GLN A 50 -11.26 9.71 -10.33
CA GLN A 50 -11.76 10.18 -9.02
C GLN A 50 -11.55 9.17 -7.90
N ALA A 51 -11.80 7.88 -8.14
CA ALA A 51 -11.55 6.82 -7.16
C ALA A 51 -10.05 6.65 -6.88
N MET A 52 -9.21 6.72 -7.92
CA MET A 52 -7.76 6.66 -7.80
C MET A 52 -7.19 7.85 -7.04
N ASP A 53 -7.66 9.07 -7.30
CA ASP A 53 -7.27 10.28 -6.56
C ASP A 53 -7.73 10.25 -5.11
N LEU A 54 -8.92 9.71 -4.82
CA LEU A 54 -9.38 9.51 -3.45
C LEU A 54 -8.48 8.52 -2.70
N VAL A 55 -8.16 7.37 -3.31
CA VAL A 55 -7.25 6.36 -2.72
C VAL A 55 -5.84 6.93 -2.54
N LYS A 56 -5.32 7.65 -3.54
CA LYS A 56 -4.01 8.33 -3.52
C LYS A 56 -3.95 9.36 -2.39
N SER A 57 -4.99 10.19 -2.26
CA SER A 57 -5.14 11.18 -1.19
C SER A 57 -5.20 10.52 0.20
N HIS A 58 -6.06 9.50 0.37
CA HIS A 58 -6.20 8.78 1.64
C HIS A 58 -4.89 8.10 2.06
N LEU A 59 -4.18 7.44 1.12
CA LEU A 59 -2.88 6.83 1.39
C LEU A 59 -1.83 7.87 1.75
N MET A 60 -1.79 9.03 1.08
CA MET A 60 -0.87 10.12 1.41
C MET A 60 -1.12 10.69 2.81
N PHE A 61 -2.38 10.78 3.25
CA PHE A 61 -2.72 11.18 4.62
C PHE A 61 -2.34 10.10 5.65
N ALA A 62 -2.76 8.85 5.45
CA ALA A 62 -2.47 7.75 6.37
C ALA A 62 -0.95 7.52 6.53
N VAL A 63 -0.20 7.48 5.43
CA VAL A 63 1.26 7.32 5.47
C VAL A 63 1.94 8.51 6.15
N ARG A 64 1.44 9.74 5.98
CA ARG A 64 1.96 10.90 6.72
C ARG A 64 1.71 10.75 8.22
N GLU A 65 0.49 10.38 8.61
CA GLU A 65 0.08 10.23 10.02
C GLU A 65 0.92 9.15 10.72
N GLU A 66 1.05 7.96 10.12
CA GLU A 66 1.91 6.87 10.61
C GLU A 66 3.38 7.30 10.74
N VAL A 67 3.89 8.12 9.82
CA VAL A 67 5.27 8.65 9.89
C VAL A 67 5.45 9.65 11.05
N GLU A 68 4.47 10.52 11.32
CA GLU A 68 4.55 11.44 12.45
C GLU A 68 4.40 10.72 13.80
N VAL A 69 3.47 9.75 13.90
CA VAL A 69 3.34 8.86 15.08
C VAL A 69 4.64 8.10 15.34
N LEU A 70 5.29 7.58 14.29
CA LEU A 70 6.57 6.88 14.43
C LEU A 70 7.69 7.82 14.90
N LYS A 71 7.75 9.06 14.40
CA LYS A 71 8.73 10.07 14.88
C LYS A 71 8.51 10.45 16.33
N GLU A 72 7.26 10.68 16.74
CA GLU A 72 6.91 10.96 18.14
C GLU A 72 7.33 9.79 19.04
N ARG A 73 7.04 8.55 18.63
CA ARG A 73 7.45 7.36 19.38
C ARG A 73 8.97 7.19 19.45
N ILE A 74 9.71 7.53 18.39
CA ILE A 74 11.18 7.55 18.39
C ILE A 74 11.70 8.61 19.36
N ALA A 75 11.10 9.81 19.38
CA ALA A 75 11.49 10.89 20.30
C ALA A 75 11.25 10.50 21.77
N GLU A 76 10.07 9.98 22.10
CA GLU A 76 9.73 9.48 23.44
C GLU A 76 10.71 8.38 23.91
N LEU A 77 11.05 7.44 23.03
CA LEU A 77 12.01 6.38 23.35
C LEU A 77 13.44 6.93 23.53
N MET A 78 13.87 7.89 22.72
CA MET A 78 15.17 8.56 22.89
C MET A 78 15.25 9.34 24.21
N ASP A 79 14.21 10.10 24.56
CA ASP A 79 14.14 10.81 25.84
C ASP A 79 14.13 9.84 27.03
N ARG A 80 13.45 8.69 26.89
CA ARG A 80 13.47 7.65 27.92
C ARG A 80 14.82 6.96 28.04
N ILE A 81 15.53 6.74 26.94
CA ILE A 81 16.92 6.25 26.95
C ILE A 81 17.83 7.25 27.66
N ASN A 82 17.78 8.54 27.29
CA ASN A 82 18.56 9.61 27.93
C ASN A 82 18.32 9.69 29.45
N GLN A 83 17.06 9.62 29.89
CA GLN A 83 16.72 9.54 31.32
C GLN A 83 17.37 8.31 31.99
N LEU A 84 17.21 7.13 31.39
CA LEU A 84 17.76 5.88 31.92
C LEU A 84 19.29 5.87 31.93
N GLU A 85 19.97 6.49 30.96
CA GLU A 85 21.44 6.61 30.95
C GLU A 85 21.94 7.53 32.08
N VAL A 86 21.25 8.64 32.35
CA VAL A 86 21.55 9.52 33.49
C VAL A 86 21.28 8.80 34.82
N GLU A 87 20.11 8.19 34.98
CA GLU A 87 19.76 7.38 36.16
C GLU A 87 20.78 6.26 36.40
N ASN A 88 21.18 5.54 35.35
CA ASN A 88 22.14 4.43 35.43
C ASN A 88 23.56 4.92 35.76
N THR A 89 23.95 6.09 35.26
CA THR A 89 25.24 6.73 35.58
C THR A 89 25.30 7.14 37.05
N ILE A 90 24.24 7.78 37.56
CA ILE A 90 24.12 8.14 38.98
C ILE A 90 24.13 6.88 39.86
N LEU A 91 23.37 5.84 39.49
CA LEU A 91 23.33 4.59 40.23
C LEU A 91 24.71 3.90 40.26
N LYS A 92 25.41 3.82 39.13
CA LYS A 92 26.77 3.27 39.05
C LYS A 92 27.78 4.04 39.90
N ALA A 93 27.66 5.37 39.97
CA ALA A 93 28.54 6.21 40.78
C ALA A 93 28.32 6.06 42.31
N ASN A 94 27.13 5.61 42.73
CA ASN A 94 26.76 5.47 44.14
C ASN A 94 26.66 4.01 44.63
N ALA A 95 26.72 3.02 43.73
CA ALA A 95 26.65 1.61 44.07
C ALA A 95 27.98 1.08 44.65
N SER A 96 27.91 0.08 45.53
CA SER A 96 29.10 -0.60 46.04
C SER A 96 29.75 -1.49 44.96
N GLN A 97 31.07 -1.69 45.07
CA GLN A 97 31.85 -2.54 44.17
C GLN A 97 31.26 -3.96 44.04
N GLU A 98 30.73 -4.50 45.14
CA GLU A 98 30.07 -5.81 45.19
C GLU A 98 28.76 -5.84 44.39
N THR A 99 27.93 -4.80 44.53
CA THR A 99 26.66 -4.68 43.78
C THR A 99 26.91 -4.51 42.29
N LEU A 100 27.91 -3.70 41.91
CA LEU A 100 28.35 -3.53 40.51
C LEU A 100 28.84 -4.84 39.88
N SER A 101 29.51 -5.69 40.67
CA SER A 101 29.97 -7.02 40.23
C SER A 101 28.79 -7.92 39.90
N GLN A 102 27.79 -8.01 40.79
CA GLN A 102 26.59 -8.83 40.59
C GLN A 102 25.75 -8.36 39.38
N LEU A 103 25.59 -7.04 39.20
CA LEU A 103 24.91 -6.46 38.04
C LEU A 103 25.59 -6.81 36.71
N THR A 104 26.93 -6.83 36.69
CA THR A 104 27.71 -7.22 35.50
C THR A 104 27.47 -8.69 35.14
N THR A 105 27.47 -9.59 36.13
CA THR A 105 27.16 -11.01 35.91
C THR A 105 25.72 -11.22 35.42
N ALA A 106 24.75 -10.49 35.97
CA ALA A 106 23.36 -10.56 35.55
C ALA A 106 23.14 -10.07 34.10
N ALA A 107 23.80 -8.98 33.68
CA ALA A 107 23.72 -8.48 32.31
C ALA A 107 24.27 -9.46 31.26
N VAL A 108 25.34 -10.19 31.61
CA VAL A 108 25.94 -11.23 30.74
C VAL A 108 25.05 -12.46 30.62
N ALA A 109 24.21 -12.76 31.62
CA ALA A 109 23.22 -13.84 31.53
C ALA A 109 22.06 -13.50 30.57
N ILE A 110 21.58 -12.26 30.58
CA ILE A 110 20.49 -11.79 29.70
C ILE A 110 20.93 -11.77 28.23
N SER A 111 22.17 -11.36 27.97
CA SER A 111 22.75 -11.29 26.61
C SER A 111 22.97 -12.65 25.93
N GLN A 112 22.75 -13.78 26.63
CA GLN A 112 22.96 -15.14 26.10
C GLN A 112 21.65 -15.88 25.79
N GLN A 113 20.49 -15.24 25.92
CA GLN A 113 19.21 -15.89 25.67
C GLN A 113 18.82 -15.78 24.18
N PRO A 114 18.85 -16.87 23.39
CA PRO A 114 18.37 -16.84 22.01
C PRO A 114 16.88 -16.53 21.99
N ALA A 115 16.46 -15.68 21.04
CA ALA A 115 15.06 -15.28 20.87
C ALA A 115 14.19 -16.46 20.41
N ALA A 116 13.67 -17.23 21.38
CA ALA A 116 12.75 -18.33 21.16
C ALA A 116 11.57 -18.24 22.13
N THR A 117 10.36 -18.39 21.58
CA THR A 117 9.08 -18.62 22.28
C THR A 117 8.65 -17.60 23.35
N GLN A 118 7.72 -16.70 22.97
CA GLN A 118 6.43 -16.59 23.67
C GLN A 118 5.30 -16.41 22.64
N GLN A 119 4.65 -17.51 22.27
CA GLN A 119 3.25 -17.47 21.84
C GLN A 119 2.37 -17.77 23.06
N GLN A 120 1.19 -17.15 23.07
CA GLN A 120 0.00 -17.60 23.78
C GLN A 120 -0.05 -17.50 25.32
N GLN A 121 -0.58 -16.37 25.78
CA GLN A 121 -1.48 -16.35 26.93
C GLN A 121 -2.43 -15.15 26.86
N ASN A 122 -3.66 -15.37 26.40
CA ASN A 122 -4.82 -14.75 27.03
C ASN A 122 -6.10 -15.54 26.73
N ALA A 123 -6.92 -15.76 27.75
CA ALA A 123 -8.17 -16.49 27.67
C ALA A 123 -9.25 -15.78 28.47
N SER A 124 -10.52 -15.98 28.07
CA SER A 124 -11.76 -15.65 28.79
C SER A 124 -12.37 -14.26 28.58
N SER A 125 -13.36 -14.19 27.66
CA SER A 125 -14.67 -13.49 27.76
C SER A 125 -15.26 -13.35 26.34
N GLN A 126 -15.86 -14.38 25.74
CA GLN A 126 -17.23 -14.89 25.96
C GLN A 126 -18.35 -13.94 25.51
N VAL A 127 -18.76 -14.04 24.23
CA VAL A 127 -20.11 -13.73 23.72
C VAL A 127 -20.45 -14.80 22.66
N PRO A 128 -21.64 -15.43 22.67
CA PRO A 128 -21.96 -16.55 21.77
C PRO A 128 -22.36 -16.10 20.35
N PRO A 129 -22.25 -16.98 19.33
CA PRO A 129 -22.53 -16.65 17.94
C PRO A 129 -24.01 -16.80 17.57
N SER A 130 -24.44 -16.07 16.54
CA SER A 130 -25.64 -16.39 15.76
C SER A 130 -25.23 -16.69 14.31
N SER A 131 -25.55 -17.89 13.84
CA SER A 131 -25.19 -18.37 12.50
C SER A 131 -25.98 -17.66 11.40
N ILE A 132 -25.36 -17.51 10.22
CA ILE A 132 -25.93 -18.00 8.96
C ILE A 132 -24.77 -18.33 8.00
N GLU A 133 -24.97 -19.42 7.28
CA GLU A 133 -23.99 -20.15 6.50
C GLU A 133 -24.27 -19.99 5.00
N LYS A 134 -23.23 -19.81 4.16
CA LYS A 134 -23.26 -20.39 2.81
C LYS A 134 -21.86 -20.64 2.21
N SER A 135 -21.62 -21.91 1.93
CA SER A 135 -20.57 -22.56 1.12
C SER A 135 -20.73 -22.32 -0.41
N LEU A 136 -19.84 -22.61 -1.38
CA LEU A 136 -18.56 -23.37 -1.58
C LEU A 136 -18.01 -23.00 -3.03
N PRO A 137 -17.06 -23.68 -3.75
CA PRO A 137 -15.69 -24.23 -3.51
C PRO A 137 -14.55 -23.74 -4.49
N GLN A 138 -13.29 -24.18 -4.18
CA GLN A 138 -12.06 -24.50 -5.00
C GLN A 138 -12.09 -24.54 -6.57
N GLN A 139 -10.98 -24.48 -7.35
CA GLN A 139 -9.51 -24.19 -7.23
C GLN A 139 -8.90 -23.92 -8.66
N LEU A 140 -7.62 -23.58 -8.91
CA LEU A 140 -6.46 -24.49 -9.14
C LEU A 140 -5.15 -23.70 -9.52
N THR A 141 -3.99 -24.09 -8.94
CA THR A 141 -2.59 -24.25 -9.47
C THR A 141 -1.99 -23.34 -10.58
N SER A 142 -0.68 -23.03 -10.70
CA SER A 142 0.58 -23.41 -9.97
C SER A 142 1.78 -22.55 -10.46
N ALA A 143 2.90 -22.55 -9.71
CA ALA A 143 4.22 -21.95 -10.06
C ALA A 143 5.04 -22.86 -11.05
N PRO A 144 6.29 -22.58 -11.53
CA PRO A 144 7.44 -21.99 -10.80
C PRO A 144 8.48 -21.08 -11.53
N SER A 145 9.28 -20.38 -10.71
CA SER A 145 10.72 -20.01 -10.81
C SER A 145 11.43 -19.66 -12.13
N GLN A 146 12.15 -18.52 -12.11
CA GLN A 146 13.58 -18.50 -12.50
C GLN A 146 14.39 -17.32 -11.92
N THR A 147 15.70 -17.52 -11.84
CA THR A 147 16.69 -16.70 -11.12
C THR A 147 17.56 -15.90 -12.09
N GLN A 148 17.85 -14.63 -11.79
CA GLN A 148 19.20 -14.10 -12.08
C GLN A 148 19.58 -12.90 -11.21
N ALA A 149 20.80 -12.92 -10.69
CA ALA A 149 21.44 -11.79 -10.03
C ALA A 149 22.29 -11.01 -11.03
N THR A 150 22.38 -9.69 -10.88
CA THR A 150 23.48 -8.90 -11.41
C THR A 150 23.83 -7.81 -10.41
N MET A 151 25.01 -7.92 -9.81
CA MET A 151 25.62 -6.81 -9.09
C MET A 151 26.13 -5.80 -10.12
N THR A 152 25.94 -4.51 -9.89
CA THR A 152 26.83 -3.49 -10.45
C THR A 152 27.04 -2.41 -9.41
N GLN A 153 28.27 -1.92 -9.35
CA GLN A 153 28.89 -1.26 -8.21
C GLN A 153 29.08 0.24 -8.50
N ALA A 154 29.55 0.97 -7.48
CA ALA A 154 30.14 2.32 -7.53
C ALA A 154 29.20 3.52 -7.37
N ALA A 155 28.91 3.84 -6.11
CA ALA A 155 28.92 5.23 -5.67
C ALA A 155 30.31 5.55 -5.12
N GLN A 156 31.00 6.55 -5.68
CA GLN A 156 32.13 7.22 -5.02
C GLN A 156 32.37 8.59 -5.69
N ALA A 157 31.83 9.64 -5.08
CA ALA A 157 32.17 11.02 -5.38
C ALA A 157 32.39 11.74 -4.04
N SER A 158 33.64 12.08 -3.74
CA SER A 158 34.00 12.95 -2.62
C SER A 158 34.94 14.03 -3.13
N PRO A 159 34.60 15.32 -2.99
CA PRO A 159 35.47 16.42 -3.39
C PRO A 159 36.59 16.61 -2.36
N ASN A 160 37.82 16.80 -2.84
CA ASN A 160 38.99 17.09 -2.00
C ASN A 160 39.18 18.61 -1.90
N ILE A 161 39.09 19.18 -0.69
CA ILE A 161 39.17 20.63 -0.43
C ILE A 161 40.06 20.89 0.80
N GLN A 162 41.15 21.66 0.60
CA GLN A 162 41.99 22.32 1.61
C GLN A 162 42.70 21.39 2.65
N THR A 163 43.81 21.73 3.32
CA THR A 163 44.52 22.99 3.58
C THR A 163 46.06 22.85 3.53
N GLN A 164 46.75 24.00 3.39
CA GLN A 164 48.21 24.17 3.52
C GLN A 164 48.67 24.24 5.00
N SER A 165 49.91 23.82 5.28
CA SER A 165 50.86 24.44 6.24
C SER A 165 52.23 23.77 6.02
N THR A 166 53.18 24.42 5.33
CA THR A 166 54.22 25.34 5.87
C THR A 166 55.26 24.66 6.76
N SER A 167 56.52 24.70 6.31
CA SER A 167 57.69 24.84 7.21
C SER A 167 57.80 26.28 7.71
#